data_AF-A0A524CHM8-F1
#
_entry.id   AF-A0A524CHM8-F1
#
_cell.length_a   1.000
_cell.length_b   1.000
_cell.length_c   1.000
_cell.angle_alpha   90.00
_cell.angle_beta   90.00
_cell.angle_gamma   90.00
#
_symmetry.space_group_name_H-M   'P 1'
#
loop_
_entity.id
_entity.type
_entity.pdbx_description
1 polymer ?
#
loop_
_entity_poly.entity_id
_entity_poly.type
_entity_poly.pdbx_seq_one_letter_code
_entity_poly.pdbx_strand_id
1 'polypeptide(L)'
;MKISLVGLSGCGKTSLYSVAFAAKSPEDTKSLSPTILYETRRHPFLGLQVGIFDFGGQEQYRKEYLEKPEVFRGTDILIPIVDLHDPASFEKARDYFDQLLDIYRKNNEKPKIVLFYHKYDTEDYEKELLDTNVKKAKDIFGELFQDHDFESYLTSIYDQDKLAKIFRDILISSYEELKGHVEKAEQKLEEIKAKVIVSD
;
A
#
# COMPACT_ATOMS: atom_id res chain seq x y z
N MET A 1 6.46 11.71 -2.11
CA MET A 1 6.21 10.25 -2.07
C MET A 1 4.71 10.03 -1.99
N LYS A 2 4.16 9.14 -2.81
CA LYS A 2 2.74 8.77 -2.84
C LYS A 2 2.57 7.31 -2.39
N ILE A 3 1.75 7.12 -1.37
CA ILE A 3 1.32 5.80 -0.87
C ILE A 3 -0.16 5.63 -1.19
N SER A 4 -0.51 4.55 -1.89
CA SER A 4 -1.87 4.25 -2.29
C SER A 4 -2.41 3.06 -1.49
N LEU A 5 -3.42 3.28 -0.65
CA LEU A 5 -4.13 2.23 0.08
C LEU A 5 -5.30 1.73 -0.78
N VAL A 6 -5.28 0.45 -1.17
CA VAL A 6 -6.31 -0.15 -2.05
C VAL A 6 -6.85 -1.44 -1.47
N GLY A 7 -8.11 -1.78 -1.79
CA GLY A 7 -8.79 -2.94 -1.24
C GLY A 7 -10.30 -2.80 -1.27
N LEU A 8 -11.01 -3.89 -1.03
CA LEU A 8 -12.47 -3.92 -1.07
C LEU A 8 -13.09 -3.04 0.04
N SER A 9 -14.38 -2.73 -0.10
CA SER A 9 -15.12 -2.00 0.94
C SER A 9 -15.07 -2.78 2.26
N GLY A 10 -14.88 -2.08 3.38
CA GLY A 10 -14.86 -2.72 4.71
C GLY A 10 -13.55 -3.39 5.11
N CYS A 11 -12.54 -3.48 4.23
CA CYS A 11 -11.26 -4.14 4.56
C CYS A 11 -10.35 -3.35 5.52
N GLY A 12 -10.77 -2.17 5.99
CA GLY A 12 -10.07 -1.43 7.05
C GLY A 12 -9.10 -0.33 6.61
N LYS A 13 -9.04 0.07 5.33
CA LYS A 13 -8.10 1.09 4.81
C LYS A 13 -8.08 2.40 5.60
N THR A 14 -9.25 3.00 5.79
CA THR A 14 -9.41 4.28 6.51
C THR A 14 -9.09 4.15 8.00
N SER A 15 -9.45 3.02 8.62
CA SER A 15 -9.12 2.72 10.02
C SER A 15 -7.61 2.54 10.20
N LEU A 16 -6.98 1.78 9.31
CA LEU A 16 -5.55 1.53 9.28
C LEU A 16 -4.77 2.83 9.12
N TYR A 17 -5.17 3.69 8.17
CA TYR A 17 -4.63 5.04 8.05
C TYR A 17 -4.79 5.83 9.37
N SER A 18 -5.99 5.80 9.94
CA SER A 18 -6.36 6.63 11.10
C SER A 18 -5.55 6.27 12.35
N VAL A 19 -5.36 4.98 12.60
CA VAL A 19 -4.56 4.50 13.72
C VAL A 19 -3.07 4.76 13.47
N ALA A 20 -2.56 4.45 12.28
CA ALA A 20 -1.14 4.57 11.99
C ALA A 20 -0.63 6.03 11.89
N PHE A 21 -1.46 6.95 11.39
CA PHE A 21 -1.01 8.30 11.04
C PHE A 21 -1.79 9.43 11.70
N ALA A 22 -2.97 9.17 12.26
CA ALA A 22 -3.79 10.20 12.89
C ALA A 22 -3.94 10.00 14.41
N ALA A 23 -3.19 9.08 15.00
CA ALA A 23 -3.19 8.75 16.43
C ALA A 23 -4.61 8.53 17.00
N LYS A 24 -5.51 7.97 16.17
CA LYS A 24 -6.85 7.57 16.60
C LYS A 24 -6.80 6.21 17.28
N SER A 25 -7.68 5.99 18.26
CA SER A 25 -7.88 4.66 18.81
C SER A 25 -8.68 3.79 17.82
N PRO A 26 -8.54 2.44 17.85
CA PRO A 26 -9.40 1.53 17.11
C PRO A 26 -10.89 1.80 17.32
N GLU A 27 -11.29 2.14 18.54
CA GLU A 27 -12.66 2.47 18.92
C GLU A 27 -13.19 3.67 18.15
N ASP A 28 -12.36 4.72 17.98
CA ASP A 28 -12.71 5.91 17.20
C ASP A 28 -12.94 5.62 15.71
N THR A 29 -12.46 4.47 15.23
CA THR A 29 -12.62 4.09 13.82
C THR A 29 -13.93 3.37 13.52
N LYS A 30 -14.65 2.87 14.55
CA LYS A 30 -15.91 2.12 14.37
C LYS A 30 -17.04 2.98 13.77
N SER A 31 -16.98 4.31 13.96
CA SER A 31 -17.97 5.26 13.41
C SER A 31 -17.57 5.86 12.06
N LEU A 32 -16.49 5.41 11.43
CA LEU A 32 -16.06 5.93 10.13
C LEU A 32 -17.09 5.56 9.06
N SER A 33 -17.55 6.58 8.33
CA SER A 33 -18.39 6.37 7.16
C SER A 33 -17.56 5.82 6.00
N PRO A 34 -18.16 5.05 5.07
CA PRO A 34 -17.46 4.60 3.87
C PRO A 34 -16.87 5.78 3.08
N THR A 35 -15.61 5.65 2.67
CA THR A 35 -14.93 6.66 1.85
C THR A 35 -15.63 6.82 0.50
N ILE A 36 -15.97 8.06 0.17
CA ILE A 36 -16.52 8.46 -1.14
C ILE A 36 -15.35 8.79 -2.05
N LEU A 37 -15.28 8.11 -3.21
CA LEU A 37 -14.10 8.21 -4.07
C LEU A 37 -12.83 8.00 -3.23
N TYR A 38 -11.85 8.88 -3.29
CA TYR A 38 -10.62 8.75 -2.53
C TYR A 38 -10.37 9.99 -1.67
N GLU A 39 -9.70 9.79 -0.53
CA GLU A 39 -9.19 10.88 0.30
C GLU A 39 -7.67 10.97 0.19
N THR A 40 -7.14 12.18 0.13
CA THR A 40 -5.68 12.42 0.12
C THR A 40 -5.28 13.18 1.36
N ARG A 41 -4.27 12.68 2.07
CA ARG A 41 -3.78 13.28 3.31
C ARG A 41 -2.26 13.38 3.26
N ARG A 42 -1.72 14.54 3.65
CA ARG A 42 -0.27 14.80 3.62
C ARG A 42 0.33 14.62 5.01
N HIS A 43 1.41 13.85 5.06
CA HIS A 43 2.16 13.53 6.27
C HIS A 43 3.62 13.91 6.10
N PRO A 44 4.12 14.90 6.86
CA PRO A 44 5.54 15.18 6.90
C PRO A 44 6.31 14.01 7.51
N PHE A 45 7.32 13.49 6.81
CA PHE A 45 8.20 12.44 7.32
C PHE A 45 9.63 12.64 6.80
N LEU A 46 10.62 12.72 7.70
CA LEU A 46 12.04 12.96 7.36
C LEU A 46 12.26 14.12 6.37
N GLY A 47 11.50 15.21 6.51
CA GLY A 47 11.56 16.36 5.61
C GLY A 47 10.88 16.17 4.25
N LEU A 48 10.35 14.98 3.96
CA LEU A 48 9.53 14.70 2.78
C LEU A 48 8.04 14.91 3.08
N GLN A 49 7.29 15.28 2.04
CA GLN A 49 5.84 15.24 2.04
C GLN A 49 5.37 13.88 1.51
N VAL A 50 4.82 13.05 2.40
CA VAL A 50 4.20 11.77 2.06
C VAL A 50 2.71 12.01 1.83
N GLY A 51 2.23 11.80 0.61
CA GLY A 51 0.81 11.80 0.29
C GLY A 51 0.25 10.40 0.44
N ILE A 52 -0.67 10.21 1.39
CA ILE A 52 -1.40 8.95 1.55
C ILE A 52 -2.76 9.10 0.90
N PHE A 53 -3.03 8.20 -0.05
CA PHE A 53 -4.27 8.12 -0.82
C PHE A 53 -5.08 6.93 -0.31
N ASP A 54 -6.20 7.20 0.38
CA ASP A 54 -7.16 6.20 0.82
C ASP A 54 -8.27 6.07 -0.24
N PHE A 55 -8.21 5.02 -1.06
CA PHE A 55 -9.19 4.80 -2.12
C PHE A 55 -10.45 4.11 -1.60
N GLY A 56 -11.63 4.59 -1.99
CA GLY A 56 -12.91 3.99 -1.64
C GLY A 56 -13.05 2.58 -2.22
N GLY A 57 -13.33 1.60 -1.36
CA GLY A 57 -13.38 0.19 -1.77
C GLY A 57 -14.71 -0.28 -2.37
N GLN A 58 -15.72 0.59 -2.43
CA GLN A 58 -17.03 0.26 -2.98
C GLN A 58 -16.93 -0.07 -4.46
N GLU A 59 -17.76 -1.00 -4.94
CA GLU A 59 -17.66 -1.50 -6.31
C GLU A 59 -17.79 -0.41 -7.36
N GLN A 60 -18.70 0.55 -7.17
CA GLN A 60 -18.87 1.70 -8.07
C GLN A 60 -17.58 2.51 -8.24
N TYR A 61 -16.87 2.80 -7.14
CA TYR A 61 -15.64 3.59 -7.17
C TYR A 61 -14.48 2.79 -7.74
N ARG A 62 -14.37 1.50 -7.42
CA ARG A 62 -13.35 0.62 -8.02
C ARG A 62 -13.50 0.55 -9.54
N LYS A 63 -14.72 0.42 -10.06
CA LYS A 63 -14.98 0.47 -11.51
C LYS A 63 -14.54 1.81 -12.10
N GLU A 64 -14.90 2.91 -11.44
CA GLU A 64 -14.50 4.25 -11.89
C GLU A 64 -12.97 4.42 -11.95
N TYR A 65 -12.21 3.92 -10.97
CA TYR A 65 -10.75 4.04 -11.00
C TYR A 65 -10.10 3.15 -12.07
N LEU A 66 -10.73 2.02 -12.41
CA LEU A 66 -10.25 1.15 -13.49
C LEU A 66 -10.53 1.77 -14.86
N GLU A 67 -11.64 2.50 -15.00
CA GLU A 67 -11.97 3.27 -16.20
C GLU A 67 -11.13 4.55 -16.33
N LYS A 68 -10.77 5.19 -15.20
CA LYS A 68 -9.97 6.42 -15.11
C LYS A 68 -8.73 6.22 -14.23
N PRO A 69 -7.71 5.50 -14.72
CA PRO A 69 -6.56 5.07 -13.93
C PRO A 69 -5.57 6.20 -13.60
N GLU A 70 -5.78 7.42 -14.07
CA GLU A 70 -4.89 8.56 -13.85
C GLU A 70 -4.67 8.86 -12.37
N VAL A 71 -5.67 8.56 -11.54
CA VAL A 71 -5.60 8.71 -10.07
C VAL A 71 -4.53 7.81 -9.44
N PHE A 72 -4.12 6.73 -10.10
CA PHE A 72 -3.08 5.81 -9.63
C PHE A 72 -1.68 6.20 -10.08
N ARG A 73 -1.52 7.08 -11.08
CA ARG A 73 -0.20 7.48 -11.58
C ARG A 73 0.71 8.04 -10.50
N GLY A 74 2.01 7.77 -10.65
CA GLY A 74 3.04 8.21 -9.72
C GLY A 74 2.89 7.65 -8.30
N THR A 75 2.22 6.50 -8.15
CA THR A 75 2.25 5.75 -6.89
C THR A 75 3.66 5.20 -6.68
N ASP A 76 4.31 5.59 -5.59
CA ASP A 76 5.63 5.04 -5.21
C ASP A 76 5.44 3.70 -4.47
N ILE A 77 4.46 3.65 -3.57
CA ILE A 77 4.13 2.46 -2.76
C ILE A 77 2.66 2.13 -2.90
N LEU A 78 2.36 0.92 -3.39
CA LEU A 78 1.02 0.37 -3.40
C LEU A 78 0.85 -0.54 -2.18
N ILE A 79 -0.19 -0.30 -1.38
CA ILE A 79 -0.55 -1.13 -0.23
C ILE A 79 -1.91 -1.78 -0.50
N PRO A 80 -1.94 -2.99 -1.09
CA PRO A 80 -3.15 -3.80 -1.15
C PRO A 80 -3.51 -4.33 0.25
N ILE A 81 -4.77 -4.20 0.63
CA ILE A 81 -5.27 -4.58 1.95
C ILE A 81 -6.33 -5.67 1.80
N VAL A 82 -6.03 -6.84 2.36
CA VAL A 82 -6.85 -8.06 2.37
C VAL A 82 -7.51 -8.21 3.73
N ASP A 83 -8.81 -8.45 3.77
CA ASP A 83 -9.57 -8.62 5.01
C ASP A 83 -9.60 -10.08 5.46
N LEU A 84 -8.81 -10.46 6.48
CA LEU A 84 -8.76 -11.83 6.97
C LEU A 84 -10.07 -12.30 7.64
N HIS A 85 -10.98 -11.38 7.96
CA HIS A 85 -12.32 -11.69 8.47
C HIS A 85 -13.35 -11.89 7.35
N ASP A 86 -12.96 -11.79 6.08
CA ASP A 86 -13.84 -12.04 4.94
C ASP A 86 -13.15 -12.90 3.85
N PRO A 87 -12.88 -14.19 4.13
CA PRO A 87 -12.24 -15.10 3.19
C PRO A 87 -13.08 -15.43 1.94
N ALA A 88 -14.37 -15.05 1.93
CA ALA A 88 -15.26 -15.21 0.79
C ALA A 88 -15.00 -14.16 -0.29
N SER A 89 -14.45 -12.99 0.07
CA SER A 89 -14.13 -11.92 -0.87
C SER A 89 -12.70 -11.95 -1.41
N PHE A 90 -11.88 -12.92 -1.00
CA PHE A 90 -10.48 -13.04 -1.46
C PHE A 90 -10.33 -13.07 -2.98
N GLU A 91 -11.12 -13.87 -3.69
CA GLU A 91 -11.05 -13.90 -5.16
C GLU A 91 -11.46 -12.55 -5.77
N LYS A 92 -12.50 -11.91 -5.24
CA LYS A 92 -12.92 -10.57 -5.68
C LYS A 92 -11.83 -9.51 -5.44
N ALA A 93 -11.06 -9.64 -4.35
CA ALA A 93 -9.93 -8.78 -4.06
C ALA A 93 -8.74 -9.09 -4.99
N ARG A 94 -8.44 -10.37 -5.24
CA ARG A 94 -7.43 -10.83 -6.21
C ARG A 94 -7.70 -10.24 -7.59
N ASP A 95 -8.91 -10.40 -8.12
CA ASP A 95 -9.31 -9.88 -9.41
C ASP A 95 -9.13 -8.36 -9.49
N TYR A 96 -9.45 -7.65 -8.41
CA TYR A 96 -9.29 -6.21 -8.35
C TYR A 96 -7.81 -5.81 -8.37
N PHE A 97 -6.98 -6.49 -7.60
CA PHE A 97 -5.55 -6.21 -7.55
C PHE A 97 -4.86 -6.56 -8.88
N ASP A 98 -5.22 -7.66 -9.52
CA ASP A 98 -4.71 -8.03 -10.85
C ASP A 98 -5.01 -6.94 -11.89
N GLN A 99 -6.24 -6.42 -11.91
CA GLN A 99 -6.62 -5.30 -12.78
C GLN A 99 -5.82 -4.02 -12.50
N LEU A 100 -5.44 -3.76 -11.23
CA LEU A 100 -4.56 -2.64 -10.88
C LEU A 100 -3.13 -2.88 -11.34
N LEU A 101 -2.59 -4.09 -11.18
CA LEU A 101 -1.27 -4.46 -11.68
C LEU A 101 -1.19 -4.31 -13.20
N ASP A 102 -2.25 -4.69 -13.92
CA ASP A 102 -2.41 -4.44 -15.34
C ASP A 102 -2.29 -2.97 -15.73
N ILE A 103 -2.90 -2.07 -14.96
CA ILE A 103 -2.81 -0.63 -15.20
C ILE A 103 -1.37 -0.16 -15.06
N TYR A 104 -0.68 -0.55 -13.98
CA TYR A 104 0.73 -0.18 -13.77
C TYR A 104 1.63 -0.76 -14.86
N ARG A 105 1.43 -2.03 -15.26
CA ARG A 105 2.14 -2.65 -16.38
C ARG A 105 1.96 -1.87 -17.69
N LYS A 106 0.73 -1.50 -18.04
CA LYS A 106 0.40 -0.73 -19.26
C LYS A 106 1.03 0.66 -19.25
N ASN A 107 1.17 1.26 -18.08
CA ASN A 107 1.80 2.58 -17.91
C ASN A 107 3.34 2.51 -17.77
N ASN A 108 3.93 1.31 -17.79
CA ASN A 108 5.35 1.08 -17.47
C ASN A 108 5.74 1.67 -16.10
N GLU A 109 4.82 1.60 -15.14
CA GLU A 109 5.00 1.99 -13.74
C GLU A 109 5.22 0.72 -12.89
N LYS A 110 6.08 0.81 -11.88
CA LYS A 110 6.41 -0.31 -10.98
C LYS A 110 6.45 0.17 -9.52
N PRO A 111 5.30 0.42 -8.89
CA PRO A 111 5.26 0.77 -7.47
C PRO A 111 5.83 -0.37 -6.62
N LYS A 112 6.48 -0.05 -5.50
CA LYS A 112 6.79 -1.05 -4.47
C LYS A 112 5.49 -1.60 -3.92
N ILE A 113 5.36 -2.93 -3.83
CA ILE A 113 4.15 -3.57 -3.32
C ILE A 113 4.37 -3.96 -1.86
N VAL A 114 3.48 -3.50 -0.98
CA VAL A 114 3.45 -3.92 0.42
C VAL A 114 2.06 -4.43 0.77
N LEU A 115 1.91 -5.76 0.79
CA LEU A 115 0.63 -6.44 1.00
C LEU A 115 0.30 -6.55 2.49
N PHE A 116 -0.86 -6.05 2.89
CA PHE A 116 -1.37 -6.21 4.24
C PHE A 116 -2.47 -7.26 4.29
N TYR A 117 -2.21 -8.32 5.04
CA TYR A 117 -3.24 -9.23 5.54
C TYR A 117 -3.78 -8.63 6.83
N HIS A 118 -4.90 -7.92 6.72
CA HIS A 118 -5.44 -7.05 7.75
C HIS A 118 -6.55 -7.73 8.57
N LYS A 119 -6.88 -7.12 9.71
CA LYS A 119 -7.75 -7.69 10.75
C LYS A 119 -7.21 -9.02 11.29
N TYR A 120 -5.90 -9.12 11.47
CA TYR A 120 -5.30 -10.25 12.18
C TYR A 120 -5.46 -10.05 13.71
N ASP A 121 -6.70 -10.06 14.17
CA ASP A 121 -7.08 -9.95 15.58
C ASP A 121 -8.15 -10.99 15.94
N THR A 122 -8.14 -11.39 17.20
CA THR A 122 -8.93 -12.51 17.73
C THR A 122 -10.10 -12.07 18.60
N GLU A 123 -10.41 -10.78 18.65
CA GLU A 123 -11.51 -10.27 19.49
C GLU A 123 -12.85 -10.87 19.03
N ASP A 124 -13.04 -11.00 17.71
CA ASP A 124 -14.26 -11.54 17.08
C ASP A 124 -14.00 -12.79 16.21
N TYR A 125 -12.78 -13.36 16.27
CA TYR A 125 -12.37 -14.46 15.39
C TYR A 125 -11.57 -15.54 16.12
N GLU A 126 -11.97 -16.80 15.94
CA GLU A 126 -11.20 -17.93 16.44
C GLU A 126 -9.83 -17.99 15.76
N LYS A 127 -8.76 -18.11 16.56
CA LYS A 127 -7.38 -18.08 16.05
C LYS A 127 -7.12 -19.14 14.99
N GLU A 128 -7.67 -20.36 15.14
CA GLU A 128 -7.50 -21.44 14.17
C GLU A 128 -8.14 -21.12 12.81
N LEU A 129 -9.31 -20.49 12.82
CA LEU A 129 -9.99 -20.00 11.61
C LEU A 129 -9.17 -18.88 10.97
N LEU A 130 -8.64 -17.96 11.76
CA LEU A 130 -7.83 -16.85 11.28
C LEU A 130 -6.50 -17.35 10.66
N ASP A 131 -5.82 -18.31 11.28
CA ASP A 131 -4.61 -18.92 10.74
C ASP A 131 -4.91 -19.68 9.42
N THR A 132 -6.09 -20.31 9.31
CA THR A 132 -6.58 -20.91 8.05
C THR A 132 -6.80 -19.85 6.97
N ASN A 133 -7.42 -18.72 7.32
CA ASN A 133 -7.64 -17.61 6.41
C ASN A 133 -6.32 -16.98 5.94
N VAL A 134 -5.34 -16.84 6.85
CA VAL A 134 -3.99 -16.38 6.51
C VAL A 134 -3.33 -17.31 5.50
N LYS A 135 -3.40 -18.63 5.71
CA LYS A 135 -2.83 -19.60 4.77
C LYS A 135 -3.47 -19.46 3.39
N LYS A 136 -4.81 -19.46 3.33
CA LYS A 136 -5.56 -19.27 2.08
C LYS A 136 -5.20 -17.96 1.37
N ALA A 137 -5.09 -16.86 2.12
CA ALA A 137 -4.72 -15.56 1.58
C ALA A 137 -3.27 -15.57 1.04
N LYS A 138 -2.32 -16.20 1.75
CA LYS A 138 -0.94 -16.34 1.28
C LYS A 138 -0.84 -17.14 -0.01
N ASP A 139 -1.62 -18.21 -0.15
CA ASP A 139 -1.65 -19.01 -1.37
C ASP A 139 -2.17 -18.18 -2.56
N ILE A 140 -3.30 -17.48 -2.38
CA ILE A 140 -3.93 -16.67 -3.46
C ILE A 140 -3.07 -15.47 -3.85
N PHE A 141 -2.70 -14.65 -2.87
CA PHE A 141 -2.04 -13.37 -3.14
C PHE A 141 -0.53 -13.55 -3.34
N GLY A 142 0.08 -14.59 -2.77
CA GLY A 142 1.47 -14.94 -3.06
C GLY A 142 1.67 -15.34 -4.52
N GLU A 143 0.72 -16.09 -5.10
CA GLU A 143 0.71 -16.39 -6.54
C GLU A 143 0.53 -15.10 -7.38
N LEU A 144 -0.41 -14.23 -7.01
CA LEU A 144 -0.69 -13.00 -7.74
C LEU A 144 0.53 -12.07 -7.82
N PHE A 145 1.26 -11.91 -6.72
CA PHE A 145 2.39 -10.99 -6.64
C PHE A 145 3.75 -11.66 -6.89
N GLN A 146 3.81 -12.94 -7.30
CA GLN A 146 5.07 -13.69 -7.43
C GLN A 146 6.09 -13.06 -8.38
N ASP A 147 5.63 -12.36 -9.41
CA ASP A 147 6.47 -11.67 -10.40
C ASP A 147 6.83 -10.22 -9.99
N HIS A 148 6.41 -9.82 -8.79
CA HIS A 148 6.66 -8.51 -8.22
C HIS A 148 7.57 -8.64 -6.99
N ASP A 149 8.45 -7.67 -6.80
CA ASP A 149 9.15 -7.52 -5.53
C ASP A 149 8.14 -6.98 -4.51
N PHE A 150 7.61 -7.87 -3.67
CA PHE A 150 6.60 -7.54 -2.67
C PHE A 150 6.98 -8.00 -1.27
N GLU A 151 6.64 -7.16 -0.30
CA GLU A 151 6.68 -7.48 1.12
C GLU A 151 5.26 -7.73 1.62
N SER A 152 5.09 -8.54 2.66
CA SER A 152 3.77 -8.76 3.25
C SER A 152 3.78 -8.79 4.77
N TYR A 153 2.69 -8.31 5.37
CA TYR A 153 2.55 -8.16 6.82
C TYR A 153 1.18 -8.63 7.31
N LEU A 154 1.17 -9.32 8.45
CA LEU A 154 -0.04 -9.50 9.27
C LEU A 154 -0.25 -8.23 10.10
N THR A 155 -1.40 -7.59 9.94
CA THR A 155 -1.70 -6.29 10.56
C THR A 155 -3.05 -6.32 11.27
N SER A 156 -3.13 -5.58 12.36
CA SER A 156 -4.39 -5.26 13.04
C SER A 156 -4.29 -3.84 13.57
N ILE A 157 -5.41 -3.11 13.57
CA ILE A 157 -5.47 -1.78 14.18
C ILE A 157 -5.32 -1.83 15.71
N TYR A 158 -5.59 -2.99 16.33
CA TYR A 158 -5.42 -3.18 17.77
C TYR A 158 -3.94 -3.36 18.18
N ASP A 159 -3.05 -3.67 17.24
CA ASP A 159 -1.59 -3.71 17.43
C ASP A 159 -0.95 -2.43 16.89
N GLN A 160 -1.25 -1.31 17.57
CA GLN A 160 -0.90 0.03 17.10
C GLN A 160 0.62 0.22 16.96
N ASP A 161 1.39 -0.24 17.94
CA ASP A 161 2.85 -0.10 17.95
C ASP A 161 3.49 -0.86 16.79
N LYS A 162 3.04 -2.09 16.52
CA LYS A 162 3.50 -2.86 15.37
C LYS A 162 3.10 -2.19 14.06
N LEU A 163 1.86 -1.69 13.95
CA LEU A 163 1.40 -1.01 12.74
C LEU A 163 2.20 0.27 12.46
N ALA A 164 2.43 1.09 13.48
CA ALA A 164 3.26 2.29 13.39
C ALA A 164 4.71 1.93 13.00
N LYS A 165 5.27 0.87 13.59
CA LYS A 165 6.59 0.36 13.23
C LYS A 165 6.67 -0.08 11.77
N ILE A 166 5.70 -0.85 11.28
CA ILE A 166 5.65 -1.29 9.87
C ILE A 166 5.66 -0.08 8.94
N PHE A 167 4.81 0.92 9.18
CA PHE A 167 4.78 2.12 8.35
C PHE A 167 6.09 2.91 8.40
N ARG A 168 6.68 3.05 9.60
CA ARG A 168 7.97 3.71 9.76
C ARG A 168 9.06 2.98 8.97
N ASP A 169 9.10 1.65 9.05
CA ASP A 169 10.11 0.84 8.37
C ASP A 169 9.93 0.92 6.83
N ILE A 170 8.68 0.91 6.33
CA ILE A 170 8.34 1.17 4.91
C ILE A 170 8.89 2.53 4.47
N LEU A 171 8.60 3.59 5.24
CA LEU A 171 9.01 4.96 4.90
C LEU A 171 10.53 5.15 4.95
N ILE A 172 11.22 4.53 5.91
CA ILE A 172 12.69 4.55 6.01
C ILE A 172 13.30 3.84 4.80
N SER A 173 12.83 2.63 4.48
CA SER A 173 13.32 1.86 3.33
C SER A 173 13.18 2.66 2.03
N SER A 174 12.02 3.29 1.79
CA SER A 174 11.80 4.10 0.59
C SER A 174 12.63 5.40 0.59
N TYR A 175 12.93 5.97 1.75
CA TYR A 175 13.83 7.12 1.85
C TYR A 175 15.28 6.74 1.51
N GLU A 176 15.77 5.61 2.03
CA GLU A 176 17.11 5.10 1.74
C GLU A 176 17.30 4.78 0.25
N GLU A 177 16.30 4.16 -0.38
CA GLU A 177 16.29 3.89 -1.82
C GLU A 177 16.35 5.19 -2.64
N LEU A 178 15.52 6.18 -2.27
CA LEU A 178 15.53 7.48 -2.92
C LEU A 178 16.90 8.17 -2.81
N LYS A 179 17.51 8.14 -1.62
CA LYS A 179 18.85 8.70 -1.39
C LYS A 179 19.88 8.02 -2.28
N GLY A 180 19.86 6.69 -2.36
CA GLY A 180 20.77 5.93 -3.23
C GLY A 180 20.59 6.25 -4.72
N HIS A 181 19.35 6.53 -5.16
CA HIS A 181 19.10 6.99 -6.53
C HIS A 181 19.67 8.38 -6.81
N VAL A 182 19.56 9.31 -5.86
CA VAL A 182 20.13 10.65 -5.98
C VAL A 182 21.66 10.58 -6.07
N GLU A 183 22.31 9.84 -5.17
CA GLU A 183 23.78 9.67 -5.17
C GLU A 183 24.30 9.09 -6.49
N LYS A 184 23.62 8.08 -7.05
CA LYS A 184 23.97 7.51 -8.36
C LYS A 184 23.78 8.50 -9.51
N ALA A 185 22.74 9.34 -9.45
CA ALA A 185 22.50 10.35 -10.47
C ALA A 185 23.58 11.44 -10.45
N GLU A 186 24.00 11.88 -9.26
CA GLU A 186 25.09 12.84 -9.08
C GLU A 186 26.40 12.31 -9.67
N GLN A 187 26.78 11.07 -9.37
CA GLN A 187 27.98 10.42 -9.93
C GLN A 187 27.96 10.40 -11.47
N LYS A 188 26.84 10.02 -12.08
CA LYS A 188 26.69 10.02 -13.55
C LYS A 188 26.84 11.41 -14.15
N LEU A 189 26.31 12.44 -13.49
CA LEU A 189 26.43 13.83 -13.94
C LEU A 189 27.88 14.32 -13.85
N GLU A 190 28.64 13.92 -12.83
CA GLU A 190 30.07 14.22 -12.72
C GLU A 190 30.89 13.55 -13.84
N GLU A 191 30.63 12.28 -14.14
CA GLU A 191 31.29 11.56 -15.24
C GLU A 191 31.05 12.22 -16.61
N ILE A 192 29.82 12.68 -16.87
CA ILE A 192 29.48 13.41 -18.11
C ILE A 192 30.27 14.71 -18.19
N LYS A 193 30.30 15.51 -17.10
CA LYS A 193 31.08 16.76 -17.06
C LYS A 193 32.57 16.49 -17.29
N ALA A 194 33.12 15.46 -16.66
CA ALA A 194 34.53 15.09 -16.83
C ALA A 194 34.85 14.71 -18.29
N LYS A 195 33.98 13.94 -18.97
CA LYS A 195 34.17 13.59 -20.39
C LYS A 195 34.12 14.79 -21.33
N VAL A 196 33.25 15.76 -21.06
CA VAL A 196 33.14 17.00 -21.86
C VAL A 196 34.40 17.86 -21.72
N ILE A 197 35.04 17.87 -20.55
CA ILE A 197 36.29 18.64 -20.31
C ILE A 197 37.51 18.01 -21.00
N VAL A 198 37.50 16.69 -21.21
CA VAL A 198 38.64 15.94 -21.78
C VAL A 198 38.60 15.90 -23.31
N SER A 199 37.50 16.34 -23.95
CA SER A 199 37.30 16.28 -25.40
C SER A 199 37.75 17.51 -26.22
N ASP A 200 38.54 18.41 -25.62
CA ASP A 200 39.23 19.54 -26.30
C ASP A 200 40.73 19.24 -26.50
#